data_AF-A0A1H0VNP9-F1
#
_entry.id   AF-A0A1H0VNP9-F1
#
_cell.length_a   1.000
_cell.length_b   1.000
_cell.length_c   1.000
_cell.angle_alpha   90.00
_cell.angle_beta   90.00
_cell.angle_gamma   90.00
#
_symmetry.space_group_name_H-M   'P 1'
#
loop_
_entity.id
_entity.type
_entity.pdbx_description
1 polymer ?
#
loop_
_entity_poly.entity_id
_entity_poly.type
_entity_poly.pdbx_seq_one_letter_code
_entity_poly.pdbx_strand_id
1 'polypeptide(L)' 'MKRKRFSEEQFIRILKEAEALGNAREVCRQHNVSEQTFYRWRNK' A
#
# COMPACT_ATOMS: atom_id res chain seq x y z
N MET A 1 -8.11 7.79 19.98
CA MET A 1 -7.41 6.76 19.18
C MET A 1 -6.98 7.38 17.86
N LYS A 2 -5.68 7.37 17.51
CA LYS A 2 -5.20 7.90 16.22
C LYS A 2 -5.87 7.11 15.10
N ARG A 3 -6.75 7.74 14.31
CA ARG A 3 -7.33 7.12 13.11
C ARG A 3 -6.16 6.70 12.22
N LYS A 4 -5.93 5.39 12.05
CA LYS A 4 -5.02 4.90 11.03
C LYS A 4 -5.58 5.37 9.69
N ARG A 5 -4.74 6.06 8.90
CA ARG A 5 -5.11 6.63 7.61
C ARG A 5 -5.49 5.56 6.58
N PHE A 6 -5.03 4.33 6.82
CA PHE A 6 -5.35 3.14 6.03
C PHE A 6 -5.70 1.98 6.96
N SER A 7 -6.78 1.27 6.64
CA SER A 7 -7.15 0.01 7.30
C SER A 7 -6.23 -1.13 6.86
N GLU A 8 -6.17 -2.19 7.67
CA GLU A 8 -5.33 -3.36 7.37
C GLU A 8 -5.74 -4.02 6.04
N GLU A 9 -7.04 -4.16 5.82
CA GLU A 9 -7.62 -4.64 4.57
C GLU A 9 -7.27 -3.76 3.36
N GLN A 10 -7.18 -2.43 3.54
CA GLN A 10 -6.85 -1.53 2.44
C GLN A 10 -5.42 -1.74 1.97
N PHE A 11 -4.45 -1.81 2.89
CA PHE A 11 -3.07 -2.01 2.45
C PHE A 11 -2.81 -3.41 1.89
N ILE A 12 -3.51 -4.44 2.39
CA ILE A 12 -3.43 -5.79 1.82
C ILE A 12 -3.93 -5.82 0.37
N ARG A 13 -5.03 -5.11 0.07
CA ARG A 13 -5.52 -4.97 -1.31
C ARG A 13 -4.51 -4.26 -2.20
N ILE A 14 -3.91 -3.16 -1.71
CA ILE A 14 -2.89 -2.40 -2.44
C ILE A 14 -1.63 -3.25 -2.70
N LEU A 15 -1.18 -4.06 -1.73
CA LEU A 15 -0.06 -4.98 -1.91
C LEU A 15 -0.34 -6.02 -3.00
N LYS A 16 -1.54 -6.64 -3.00
CA LYS A 16 -1.94 -7.60 -4.03
C LYS A 16 -2.06 -6.97 -5.42
N GLU A 17 -2.60 -5.76 -5.49
CA GLU A 17 -2.73 -5.03 -6.75
C GLU A 17 -1.35 -4.66 -7.33
N ALA A 18 -0.41 -4.25 -6.48
CA ALA A 18 0.98 -4.01 -6.88
C ALA A 18 1.71 -5.27 -7.33
N GLU A 19 1.42 -6.43 -6.73
CA GLU A 19 1.96 -7.72 -7.16
C GLU A 19 1.37 -8.16 -8.51
N ALA A 20 0.06 -8.00 -8.70
CA ALA A 20 -0.63 -8.32 -9.95
C ALA A 20 -0.22 -7.42 -11.13
N LEU A 21 -0.04 -6.12 -10.88
CA LEU A 21 0.42 -5.16 -11.89
C LEU A 21 1.95 -5.18 -12.10
N GLY A 22 2.70 -5.79 -11.18
CA GLY A 22 4.16 -5.75 -11.16
C GLY A 22 4.77 -4.36 -10.97
N ASN A 23 3.95 -3.34 -10.66
CA ASN A 23 4.39 -1.94 -10.58
C ASN A 23 3.91 -1.27 -9.30
N ALA A 24 4.70 -1.44 -8.23
CA ALA A 24 4.44 -0.82 -6.94
C ALA A 24 4.42 0.72 -6.99
N ARG A 25 5.18 1.35 -7.89
CA ARG A 25 5.23 2.82 -8.03
C ARG A 25 3.92 3.40 -8.53
N GLU A 26 3.35 2.80 -9.57
CA GLU A 26 2.07 3.29 -10.12
C GLU A 26 0.95 3.10 -9.09
N VAL A 27 0.93 1.95 -8.41
CA VAL A 27 -0.05 1.68 -7.34
C VAL A 27 0.13 2.66 -6.18
N CYS A 28 1.37 2.94 -5.75
CA CYS A 28 1.64 3.98 -4.75
C CYS A 28 1.09 5.34 -5.17
N ARG A 29 1.27 5.71 -6.45
CA ARG A 29 0.80 6.99 -6.99
C ARG A 29 -0.73 7.07 -7.05
N GLN A 30 -1.40 6.00 -7.47
CA GLN A 30 -2.86 5.92 -7.54
C GLN A 30 -3.52 6.00 -6.16
N HIS A 31 -2.97 5.29 -5.17
CA HIS A 31 -3.52 5.25 -3.82
C HIS A 31 -3.02 6.36 -2.90
N ASN A 32 -2.21 7.30 -3.43
CA ASN A 32 -1.57 8.37 -2.67
C ASN A 32 -0.74 7.84 -1.48
N VAL A 33 -0.09 6.70 -1.70
CA VAL A 33 0.76 6.01 -0.74
C VAL A 33 2.22 6.31 -1.08
N SER A 34 3.03 6.59 -0.08
CA SER A 34 4.48 6.69 -0.29
C SER A 34 5.10 5.30 -0.45
N GLU A 35 6.11 5.17 -1.31
CA GLU A 35 6.87 3.92 -1.48
C GLU A 35 7.37 3.40 -0.11
N GLN A 36 7.83 4.28 0.78
CA GLN A 36 8.25 3.93 2.14
C GLN A 36 7.14 3.24 2.94
N THR A 37 5.90 3.72 2.84
CA THR A 37 4.75 3.12 3.52
C THR A 37 4.38 1.78 2.91
N PHE A 38 4.44 1.67 1.59
CA PHE A 38 4.22 0.40 0.87
C PHE A 38 5.23 -0.67 1.28
N TYR A 39 6.52 -0.35 1.33
CA TYR A 39 7.55 -1.30 1.77
C TYR A 39 7.42 -1.64 3.27
N ARG A 40 6.98 -0.68 4.11
CA ARG A 40 6.65 -0.97 5.51
C ARG A 40 5.50 -1.96 5.63
N TRP A 41 4.49 -1.89 4.77
CA TRP A 41 3.39 -2.86 4.73
C TRP A 41 3.85 -4.23 4.24
N ARG A 42 4.81 -4.28 3.31
CA ARG A 42 5.38 -5.54 2.81
C ARG A 42 6.23 -6.26 3.87
N ASN A 43 6.82 -5.52 4.82
CA ASN A 43 7.62 -6.04 5.92
C ASN A 43 6.82 -6.26 7.22
N LYS A 44 5.51 -6.02 7.21
CA LYS A 44 4.63 -6.11 8.38
C LYS A 44 3.76 -7.36 8.28
#